data_AF-A0A368A242-F1
#
_entry.id   AF-A0A368A242-F1
#
_cell.length_a   1.000
_cell.length_b   1.000
_cell.length_c   1.000
_cell.angle_alpha   90.00
_cell.angle_beta   90.00
_cell.angle_gamma   90.00
#
_symmetry.space_group_name_H-M   'P 1'
#
loop_
_entity.id
_entity.type
_entity.pdbx_description
1 polymer ?
#
loop_
_entity_poly.entity_id
_entity_poly.type
_entity_poly.pdbx_seq_one_letter_code
_entity_poly.pdbx_strand_id
1 'polypeptide(L)'
;MKVFVDSTPATSYFHELRPGIKLALLFIFSFLVFFIDRLDITIAAFGIILLLYRIAGFSFTQSWKQIRSIWLLLVILFIFHSFASSWQSALLVVLRFACLLLFAGLITLTTSMSQMMESLEHIFQFLKPFGANPSKISLALSLTLRFIPVLRQIAQEVRETRKVRGLEGSIVAMIIPITIRALKMSENTTMAIEARAYDSDMQKTPHKKERMIVGDIVSIAFLAAFISTLGFLPLISIPGFAVPITAQTLGIMLAGAILGAKKGLYAVIVILLLVAAGLPLLSGGHGGISIFFGPSAGYCIGWALGAWLIGFLYQTFHHSLTSFKEIVFLVLGGVIAIHCPGILWLAYNTDISIREAFFASLIFIPGDLVKVAITYFIIRIIRKVFSNVLY
;
A
#
# COMPACT_ATOMS: atom_id res chain seq x y z
N MET A 1 10.32 10.59 -11.89
CA MET A 1 10.31 9.18 -11.42
C MET A 1 9.30 8.43 -12.28
N LYS A 2 9.79 7.68 -13.28
CA LYS A 2 9.00 6.94 -14.29
C LYS A 2 8.51 5.61 -13.69
N VAL A 3 7.42 5.62 -12.92
CA VAL A 3 6.87 4.41 -12.27
C VAL A 3 5.52 3.99 -12.87
N PHE A 4 4.92 4.79 -13.76
CA PHE A 4 3.57 4.56 -14.29
C PHE A 4 3.50 4.46 -15.83
N VAL A 5 4.63 4.26 -16.49
CA VAL A 5 4.67 4.05 -17.95
C VAL A 5 5.15 2.62 -18.17
N ASP A 6 4.21 1.73 -18.49
CA ASP A 6 4.55 0.46 -19.14
C ASP A 6 5.34 0.76 -20.42
N SER A 7 6.24 -0.16 -20.77
CA SER A 7 7.08 -0.22 -21.98
C SER A 7 8.44 0.49 -21.94
N THR A 8 9.43 -0.12 -21.27
CA THR A 8 10.62 -0.51 -22.06
C THR A 8 10.26 -1.81 -22.77
N PRO A 9 10.35 -1.89 -24.11
CA PRO A 9 10.00 -3.11 -24.83
C PRO A 9 10.81 -4.28 -24.28
N ALA A 10 10.16 -5.43 -24.09
CA ALA A 10 10.82 -6.66 -23.69
C ALA A 10 11.74 -7.11 -24.82
N THR A 11 13.05 -6.83 -24.70
CA THR A 11 14.05 -7.21 -25.70
C THR A 11 14.91 -8.40 -25.27
N SER A 12 14.59 -9.03 -24.13
CA SER A 12 15.42 -10.08 -23.52
C SER A 12 14.59 -11.13 -22.79
N TYR A 13 15.06 -12.39 -22.82
CA TYR A 13 14.50 -13.53 -22.08
C TYR A 13 14.28 -13.24 -20.59
N PHE A 14 15.08 -12.35 -19.99
CA PHE A 14 14.92 -11.95 -18.60
C PHE A 14 13.65 -11.14 -18.34
N HIS A 15 13.11 -10.43 -19.33
CA HIS A 15 11.83 -9.71 -19.19
C HIS A 15 10.64 -10.67 -19.20
N GLU A 16 10.72 -11.77 -19.94
CA GLU A 16 9.63 -12.73 -20.14
C GLU A 16 9.47 -13.75 -19.00
N LEU A 17 10.51 -13.93 -18.16
CA LEU A 17 10.44 -14.82 -17.00
C LEU A 17 9.30 -14.40 -16.04
N ARG A 18 8.52 -15.39 -15.59
CA ARG A 18 7.45 -15.18 -14.60
C ARG A 18 8.03 -14.51 -13.34
N PRO A 19 7.39 -13.48 -12.78
CA PRO A 19 7.91 -12.76 -11.61
C PRO A 19 8.14 -13.67 -10.40
N GLY A 20 7.26 -14.66 -10.18
CA GLY A 20 7.48 -15.66 -9.13
C GLY A 20 8.81 -16.42 -9.26
N ILE A 21 9.25 -16.73 -10.48
CA ILE A 21 10.55 -17.37 -10.73
C ILE A 21 11.69 -16.38 -10.44
N LYS A 22 11.56 -15.12 -10.87
CA LYS A 22 12.55 -14.07 -10.57
C LYS A 22 12.74 -13.88 -9.06
N LEU A 23 11.65 -13.86 -8.30
CA LEU A 23 11.68 -13.75 -6.84
C LEU A 23 12.29 -15.00 -6.18
N ALA A 24 11.96 -16.20 -6.66
CA ALA A 24 12.58 -17.43 -6.19
C ALA A 24 14.09 -17.44 -6.46
N LEU A 25 14.52 -17.00 -7.65
CA LEU A 25 15.93 -16.85 -8.00
C LEU A 25 16.63 -15.84 -7.09
N LEU A 26 15.99 -14.71 -6.78
CA LEU A 26 16.53 -13.74 -5.82
C LEU A 26 16.71 -14.33 -4.43
N PHE A 27 15.72 -15.08 -3.95
CA PHE A 27 15.76 -15.74 -2.65
C PHE A 27 16.85 -16.81 -2.58
N ILE A 28 16.96 -17.67 -3.60
CA ILE A 28 18.00 -18.68 -3.67
C ILE A 28 19.37 -18.01 -3.77
N PHE A 29 19.51 -16.99 -4.61
CA PHE A 29 20.75 -16.23 -4.74
C PHE A 29 21.15 -15.54 -3.44
N SER A 30 20.20 -14.94 -2.72
CA SER A 30 20.50 -14.27 -1.46
C SER A 30 20.96 -15.25 -0.39
N PHE A 31 20.35 -16.44 -0.35
CA PHE A 31 20.79 -17.53 0.51
C PHE A 31 22.20 -18.01 0.13
N LEU A 32 22.46 -18.33 -1.15
CA LEU A 32 23.75 -18.85 -1.60
C LEU A 32 24.89 -17.85 -1.35
N VAL A 33 24.71 -16.58 -1.70
CA VAL A 33 25.73 -15.54 -1.51
C VAL A 33 26.03 -15.31 -0.03
N PHE A 34 25.04 -15.49 0.86
CA PHE A 34 25.23 -15.34 2.31
C PHE A 34 25.98 -16.52 2.93
N PHE A 35 25.68 -17.76 2.53
CA PHE A 35 26.29 -18.98 3.10
C PHE A 35 27.67 -19.31 2.53
N ILE A 36 28.03 -18.80 1.34
CA ILE A 36 29.30 -19.11 0.68
C ILE A 36 30.36 -18.07 1.07
N ASP A 37 31.24 -18.42 2.02
CA ASP A 37 32.37 -17.58 2.48
C ASP A 37 33.58 -17.62 1.54
N ARG A 38 33.33 -17.43 0.24
CA ARG A 38 34.34 -17.51 -0.83
C ARG A 38 34.33 -16.24 -1.66
N LEU A 39 35.42 -15.48 -1.58
CA LEU A 39 35.58 -14.18 -2.26
C LEU A 39 35.57 -14.34 -3.79
N ASP A 40 36.23 -15.38 -4.30
CA ASP A 40 36.27 -15.76 -5.71
C ASP A 40 34.86 -15.99 -6.30
N ILE A 41 34.02 -16.74 -5.60
CA ILE A 41 32.64 -17.00 -6.01
C ILE A 41 31.79 -15.73 -5.98
N THR A 42 31.99 -14.87 -4.98
CA THR A 42 31.25 -13.61 -4.85
C THR A 42 31.63 -12.61 -5.95
N ILE A 43 32.91 -12.53 -6.32
CA ILE A 43 33.39 -11.72 -7.45
C ILE A 43 32.78 -12.23 -8.77
N ALA A 44 32.79 -13.55 -8.99
CA ALA A 44 32.17 -14.15 -10.17
C ALA A 44 30.66 -13.83 -10.24
N ALA A 45 29.94 -13.97 -9.11
CA ALA A 45 28.53 -13.61 -9.00
C ALA A 45 28.26 -12.14 -9.34
N PHE A 46 29.09 -11.22 -8.84
CA PHE A 46 29.00 -9.80 -9.16
C PHE A 46 29.17 -9.55 -10.66
N GLY A 47 30.16 -10.20 -11.29
CA GLY A 47 30.39 -10.14 -12.74
C GLY A 47 29.20 -10.67 -13.55
N ILE A 48 28.62 -11.80 -13.12
CA ILE A 48 27.41 -12.38 -13.73
C ILE A 48 26.24 -11.40 -13.66
N ILE A 49 26.00 -10.76 -12.50
CA ILE A 49 24.92 -9.78 -12.38
C ILE A 49 25.12 -8.60 -13.34
N LEU A 50 26.33 -8.06 -13.44
CA LEU A 50 26.62 -6.99 -14.40
C LEU A 50 26.38 -7.43 -15.85
N LEU A 51 26.69 -8.68 -16.19
CA LEU A 51 26.38 -9.26 -17.49
C LEU A 51 24.86 -9.37 -17.70
N LEU A 52 24.10 -9.80 -16.68
CA LEU A 52 22.64 -9.86 -16.74
C LEU A 52 22.00 -8.48 -16.98
N TYR A 53 22.55 -7.41 -16.39
CA TYR A 53 22.13 -6.04 -16.71
C TYR A 53 22.30 -5.72 -18.20
N ARG A 54 23.44 -6.11 -18.78
CA ARG A 54 23.70 -5.91 -20.21
C ARG A 54 22.75 -6.73 -21.08
N ILE A 55 22.53 -8.00 -20.73
CA ILE A 55 21.60 -8.90 -21.43
C ILE A 55 20.16 -8.39 -21.35
N ALA A 56 19.76 -7.78 -20.24
CA ALA A 56 18.44 -7.19 -20.05
C ALA A 56 18.26 -5.83 -20.76
N GLY A 57 19.29 -5.34 -21.45
CA GLY A 57 19.25 -4.09 -22.23
C GLY A 57 19.54 -2.83 -21.41
N PHE A 58 20.07 -2.95 -20.19
CA PHE A 58 20.39 -1.82 -19.33
C PHE A 58 21.84 -1.35 -19.50
N SER A 59 22.04 -0.03 -19.44
CA SER A 59 23.36 0.59 -19.49
C SER A 59 24.08 0.53 -18.14
N PHE A 60 25.40 0.60 -18.16
CA PHE A 60 26.22 0.66 -16.93
C PHE A 60 25.79 1.81 -16.00
N THR A 61 25.33 2.92 -16.57
CA THR A 61 24.81 4.07 -15.83
C THR A 61 23.59 3.73 -14.98
N GLN A 62 22.76 2.77 -15.39
CA GLN A 62 21.62 2.31 -14.60
C GLN A 62 22.05 1.47 -13.40
N SER A 63 23.02 0.56 -13.58
CA SER A 63 23.62 -0.20 -12.46
C SER A 63 24.33 0.73 -11.47
N TRP A 64 25.07 1.73 -11.97
CA TRP A 64 25.74 2.73 -11.13
C TRP A 64 24.74 3.58 -10.34
N LYS A 65 23.60 3.97 -10.93
CA LYS A 65 22.57 4.74 -10.22
C LYS A 65 22.05 4.05 -8.96
N GLN A 66 21.97 2.71 -8.97
CA GLN A 66 21.53 1.94 -7.82
C GLN A 66 22.57 1.96 -6.70
N ILE A 67 23.84 1.75 -7.04
CA ILE A 67 24.95 1.82 -6.07
C ILE A 67 25.17 3.24 -5.57
N ARG A 68 24.98 4.26 -6.42
CA ARG A 68 25.20 5.68 -6.10
C ARG A 68 24.35 6.17 -4.92
N SER A 69 23.22 5.55 -4.60
CA SER A 69 22.46 5.96 -3.41
C SER A 69 23.08 5.45 -2.10
N ILE A 70 23.91 4.40 -2.17
CA ILE A 70 24.38 3.62 -1.01
C ILE A 70 25.93 3.54 -0.96
N TRP A 71 26.65 4.13 -1.92
CA TRP A 71 28.12 4.04 -2.01
C TRP A 71 28.86 4.50 -0.73
N LEU A 72 28.39 5.56 -0.06
CA LEU A 72 28.96 6.02 1.21
C LEU A 72 28.88 4.93 2.29
N LEU A 73 27.74 4.24 2.39
CA LEU A 73 27.57 3.12 3.31
C LEU A 73 28.54 1.97 2.95
N LEU A 74 28.69 1.65 1.66
CA LEU A 74 29.62 0.60 1.23
C LEU A 74 31.08 0.93 1.55
N VAL A 75 31.48 2.20 1.39
CA VAL A 75 32.83 2.67 1.73
C VAL A 75 33.06 2.61 3.24
N ILE A 76 32.10 3.08 4.05
CA ILE A 76 32.17 3.02 5.52
C ILE A 76 32.26 1.56 5.97
N LEU A 77 31.41 0.67 5.42
CA LEU A 77 31.46 -0.76 5.70
C LEU A 77 32.81 -1.37 5.33
N PHE A 78 33.39 -1.02 4.17
CA PHE A 78 34.70 -1.50 3.78
C PHE A 78 35.78 -1.09 4.77
N ILE A 79 35.85 0.20 5.13
CA ILE A 79 36.88 0.75 6.02
C ILE A 79 36.75 0.10 7.40
N PHE A 80 35.54 0.10 7.96
CA PHE A 80 35.28 -0.46 9.29
C PHE A 80 35.63 -1.94 9.34
N HIS A 81 35.18 -2.72 8.36
CA HIS A 81 35.38 -4.16 8.36
C HIS A 81 36.82 -4.56 8.02
N SER A 82 37.53 -3.73 7.25
CA SER A 82 38.96 -3.90 6.96
C SER A 82 39.80 -3.74 8.23
N PHE A 83 39.42 -2.76 9.07
CA PHE A 83 40.06 -2.53 10.36
C PHE A 83 39.70 -3.61 11.39
N ALA A 84 38.43 -4.04 11.43
CA ALA A 84 37.94 -5.01 12.40
C ALA A 84 38.35 -6.46 12.12
N SER A 85 38.68 -6.80 10.87
CA SER A 85 39.00 -8.18 10.50
C SER A 85 40.13 -8.22 9.47
N SER A 86 39.82 -8.12 8.19
CA SER A 86 40.80 -8.13 7.10
C SER A 86 40.20 -7.44 5.88
N TRP A 87 41.06 -6.97 4.97
CA TRP A 87 40.61 -6.37 3.72
C TRP A 87 39.88 -7.38 2.81
N GLN A 88 40.24 -8.68 2.86
CA GLN A 88 39.53 -9.72 2.10
C GLN A 88 38.10 -9.92 2.62
N SER A 89 37.93 -9.99 3.94
CA SER A 89 36.61 -10.10 4.58
C SER A 89 35.76 -8.86 4.31
N ALA A 90 36.36 -7.67 4.36
CA ALA A 90 35.68 -6.42 4.04
C ALA A 90 35.21 -6.36 2.59
N LEU A 91 36.08 -6.76 1.65
CA LEU A 91 35.74 -6.81 0.23
C LEU A 91 34.60 -7.80 -0.03
N LEU A 92 34.65 -8.98 0.61
CA LEU A 92 33.60 -10.00 0.52
C LEU A 92 32.25 -9.43 0.99
N VAL A 93 32.19 -8.79 2.17
CA VAL A 93 30.95 -8.21 2.69
C VAL A 93 30.41 -7.13 1.76
N VAL A 94 31.25 -6.22 1.30
CA VAL A 94 30.85 -5.14 0.37
C VAL A 94 30.32 -5.69 -0.95
N LEU A 95 31.00 -6.69 -1.52
CA LEU A 95 30.56 -7.35 -2.75
C LEU A 95 29.24 -8.10 -2.56
N ARG A 96 29.02 -8.76 -1.41
CA ARG A 96 27.73 -9.40 -1.10
C ARG A 96 26.59 -8.37 -1.12
N PHE A 97 26.75 -7.26 -0.40
CA PHE A 97 25.75 -6.19 -0.39
C PHE A 97 25.50 -5.63 -1.79
N ALA A 98 26.57 -5.38 -2.56
CA ALA A 98 26.46 -4.89 -3.93
C ALA A 98 25.74 -5.90 -4.86
N CYS A 99 26.04 -7.19 -4.75
CA CYS A 99 25.38 -8.25 -5.52
C CYS A 99 23.88 -8.31 -5.24
N LEU A 100 23.49 -8.35 -3.95
CA LEU A 100 22.09 -8.41 -3.54
C LEU A 100 21.31 -7.19 -4.03
N LEU A 101 21.89 -6.01 -3.85
CA LEU A 101 21.29 -4.74 -4.26
C LEU A 101 21.12 -4.68 -5.78
N LEU A 102 22.16 -4.99 -6.54
CA LEU A 102 22.08 -4.98 -8.00
C LEU A 102 21.10 -6.04 -8.53
N PHE A 103 21.09 -7.25 -7.98
CA PHE A 103 20.20 -8.29 -8.47
C PHE A 103 18.73 -7.99 -8.14
N ALA A 104 18.45 -7.49 -6.93
CA ALA A 104 17.12 -7.00 -6.56
C ALA A 104 16.68 -5.82 -7.46
N GLY A 105 17.60 -4.89 -7.73
CA GLY A 105 17.35 -3.79 -8.66
C GLY A 105 17.07 -4.25 -10.08
N LEU A 106 17.73 -5.31 -10.56
CA LEU A 106 17.52 -5.86 -11.89
C LEU A 106 16.11 -6.43 -12.02
N ILE A 107 15.67 -7.19 -11.01
CA ILE A 107 14.32 -7.74 -10.95
C ILE A 107 13.28 -6.61 -10.92
N THR A 108 13.56 -5.54 -10.15
CA THR A 108 12.68 -4.37 -10.08
C THR A 108 12.55 -3.66 -11.42
N LEU A 109 13.65 -3.58 -12.20
CA LEU A 109 13.65 -2.95 -13.52
C LEU A 109 13.04 -3.83 -14.63
N THR A 110 13.06 -5.16 -14.46
CA THR A 110 12.60 -6.15 -15.45
C THR A 110 11.20 -6.70 -15.17
N THR A 111 10.52 -6.19 -14.14
CA THR A 111 9.21 -6.70 -13.72
C THR A 111 8.23 -5.56 -13.57
N SER A 112 7.09 -5.64 -14.26
CA SER A 112 6.01 -4.67 -14.08
C SER A 112 5.24 -4.93 -12.80
N MET A 113 4.65 -3.87 -12.25
CA MET A 113 3.80 -3.92 -11.04
C MET A 113 2.56 -4.81 -11.26
N SER A 114 2.03 -4.87 -12.47
CA SER A 114 0.91 -5.74 -12.86
C SER A 114 1.32 -7.22 -12.85
N GLN A 115 2.47 -7.57 -13.41
CA GLN A 115 2.97 -8.95 -13.42
C GLN A 115 3.29 -9.46 -12.01
N MET A 116 3.89 -8.63 -11.15
CA MET A 116 4.11 -8.98 -9.74
C MET A 116 2.80 -9.35 -9.03
N MET A 117 1.72 -8.63 -9.33
CA MET A 117 0.41 -8.91 -8.76
C MET A 117 -0.19 -10.23 -9.22
N GLU A 118 -0.02 -10.62 -10.48
CA GLU A 118 -0.44 -11.95 -10.96
C GLU A 118 0.28 -13.07 -10.20
N SER A 119 1.57 -12.88 -9.88
CA SER A 119 2.32 -13.85 -9.08
C SER A 119 1.81 -13.92 -7.64
N LEU A 120 1.41 -12.78 -7.06
CA LEU A 120 0.78 -12.73 -5.73
C LEU A 120 -0.63 -13.33 -5.73
N GLU A 121 -1.39 -13.14 -6.80
CA GLU A 121 -2.69 -13.80 -6.99
C GLU A 121 -2.52 -15.32 -6.93
N HIS A 122 -1.48 -15.86 -7.56
CA HIS A 122 -1.18 -17.29 -7.49
C HIS A 122 -0.90 -17.75 -6.06
N ILE A 123 -0.25 -16.92 -5.24
CA ILE A 123 -0.06 -17.20 -3.80
C ILE A 123 -1.40 -17.16 -3.06
N PHE A 124 -2.29 -16.23 -3.39
CA PHE A 124 -3.62 -16.15 -2.77
C PHE A 124 -4.54 -17.33 -3.10
N GLN A 125 -4.21 -18.17 -4.10
CA GLN A 125 -4.90 -19.44 -4.30
C GLN A 125 -4.79 -20.38 -3.08
N PHE A 126 -3.72 -20.26 -2.29
CA PHE A 126 -3.59 -20.97 -1.02
C PHE A 126 -4.68 -20.59 0.00
N LEU A 127 -5.31 -19.42 -0.15
CA LEU A 127 -6.40 -18.98 0.73
C LEU A 127 -7.78 -19.54 0.33
N LYS A 128 -7.88 -20.26 -0.80
CA LYS A 128 -9.12 -20.88 -1.28
C LYS A 128 -9.79 -21.82 -0.24
N PRO A 129 -9.05 -22.65 0.53
CA PRO A 129 -9.64 -23.48 1.59
C PRO A 129 -10.30 -22.66 2.71
N PHE A 130 -9.88 -21.41 2.91
CA PHE A 130 -10.43 -20.51 3.93
C PHE A 130 -11.67 -19.72 3.44
N GLY A 131 -12.24 -20.11 2.29
CA GLY A 131 -13.46 -19.49 1.73
C GLY A 131 -13.22 -18.22 0.91
N ALA A 132 -11.96 -17.84 0.66
CA ALA A 132 -11.61 -16.74 -0.23
C ALA A 132 -11.88 -17.12 -1.70
N ASN A 133 -12.32 -16.16 -2.51
CA ASN A 133 -12.49 -16.33 -3.96
C ASN A 133 -11.35 -15.61 -4.71
N PRO A 134 -10.33 -16.34 -5.23
CA PRO A 134 -9.16 -15.74 -5.87
C PRO A 134 -9.51 -14.82 -7.04
N SER A 135 -10.50 -15.18 -7.85
CA SER A 135 -10.93 -14.36 -9.00
C SER A 135 -11.50 -13.00 -8.58
N LYS A 136 -12.23 -12.95 -7.46
CA LYS A 136 -12.74 -11.68 -6.90
C LYS A 136 -11.63 -10.83 -6.31
N ILE A 137 -10.64 -11.48 -5.68
CA ILE A 137 -9.45 -10.80 -5.14
C ILE A 137 -8.62 -10.21 -6.29
N SER A 138 -8.39 -10.99 -7.35
CA SER A 138 -7.70 -10.53 -8.57
C SER A 138 -8.41 -9.33 -9.19
N LEU A 139 -9.73 -9.41 -9.36
CA LEU A 139 -10.53 -8.30 -9.88
C LEU A 139 -10.39 -7.06 -8.99
N ALA A 140 -10.45 -7.22 -7.66
CA ALA A 140 -10.26 -6.12 -6.73
C ALA A 140 -8.87 -5.48 -6.87
N LEU A 141 -7.80 -6.29 -6.87
CA LEU A 141 -6.42 -5.82 -7.00
C LEU A 141 -6.20 -5.12 -8.35
N SER A 142 -6.62 -5.73 -9.45
CA SER A 142 -6.49 -5.18 -10.81
C SER A 142 -7.23 -3.85 -10.98
N LEU A 143 -8.48 -3.78 -10.50
CA LEU A 143 -9.23 -2.52 -10.49
C LEU A 143 -8.58 -1.47 -9.58
N THR A 144 -8.09 -1.85 -8.41
CA THR A 144 -7.40 -0.93 -7.49
C THR A 144 -6.20 -0.29 -8.19
N LEU A 145 -5.36 -1.10 -8.83
CA LEU A 145 -4.20 -0.63 -9.58
C LEU A 145 -4.58 0.32 -10.71
N ARG A 146 -5.70 0.05 -11.39
CA ARG A 146 -6.22 0.92 -12.46
C ARG A 146 -6.78 2.23 -11.92
N PHE A 147 -7.39 2.23 -10.74
CA PHE A 147 -7.97 3.43 -10.14
C PHE A 147 -6.94 4.36 -9.49
N ILE A 148 -5.83 3.85 -8.98
CA ILE A 148 -4.76 4.66 -8.37
C ILE A 148 -4.30 5.83 -9.28
N PRO A 149 -3.90 5.61 -10.56
CA PRO A 149 -3.45 6.69 -11.42
C PRO A 149 -4.59 7.67 -11.76
N VAL A 150 -5.81 7.17 -11.95
CA VAL A 150 -6.99 8.01 -12.22
C VAL A 150 -7.30 8.93 -11.05
N LEU A 151 -7.29 8.40 -9.82
CA LEU A 151 -7.54 9.19 -8.62
C LEU A 151 -6.43 10.19 -8.33
N ARG A 152 -5.19 9.82 -8.65
CA ARG A 152 -4.05 10.74 -8.57
C ARG A 152 -4.23 11.91 -9.54
N GLN A 153 -4.66 11.64 -10.77
CA GLN A 153 -4.94 12.69 -11.75
C GLN A 153 -6.05 13.63 -11.25
N ILE A 154 -7.17 13.09 -10.76
CA ILE A 154 -8.25 13.89 -10.16
C ILE A 154 -7.72 14.76 -9.01
N ALA A 155 -6.87 14.21 -8.14
CA ALA A 155 -6.29 14.95 -7.03
C ALA A 155 -5.38 16.10 -7.50
N GLN A 156 -4.62 15.90 -8.58
CA GLN A 156 -3.77 16.92 -9.20
C GLN A 156 -4.61 18.04 -9.82
N GLU A 157 -5.64 17.70 -10.61
CA GLU A 157 -6.57 18.66 -11.21
C GLU A 157 -7.28 19.53 -10.15
N VAL A 158 -7.74 18.91 -9.06
CA VAL A 158 -8.37 19.63 -7.95
C VAL A 158 -7.38 20.56 -7.28
N ARG A 159 -6.13 20.14 -7.09
CA ARG A 159 -5.08 20.98 -6.49
C ARG A 159 -4.78 22.21 -7.37
N GLU A 160 -4.67 22.03 -8.68
CA GLU A 160 -4.44 23.12 -9.63
C GLU A 160 -5.62 24.11 -9.66
N THR A 161 -6.85 23.60 -9.67
CA THR A 161 -8.06 24.45 -9.62
C THR A 161 -8.14 25.26 -8.32
N ARG A 162 -7.76 24.66 -7.19
CA ARG A 162 -7.74 25.36 -5.89
C ARG A 162 -6.70 26.46 -5.83
N LYS A 163 -5.53 26.24 -6.44
CA LYS A 163 -4.48 27.25 -6.58
C LYS A 163 -5.00 28.48 -7.33
N VAL A 164 -5.75 28.27 -8.43
CA VAL A 164 -6.40 29.36 -9.18
C VAL A 164 -7.45 30.10 -8.33
N ARG A 165 -8.14 29.41 -7.42
CA ARG A 165 -9.19 30.00 -6.56
C ARG A 165 -8.67 30.61 -5.25
N GLY A 166 -7.36 30.64 -5.02
CA GLY A 166 -6.78 31.12 -3.75
C GLY A 166 -7.11 30.25 -2.53
N LEU A 167 -7.52 28.99 -2.74
CA LEU A 167 -7.96 28.07 -1.68
C LEU A 167 -6.88 27.07 -1.27
N GLU A 168 -5.59 27.42 -1.41
CA GLU A 168 -4.45 26.51 -1.23
C GLU A 168 -4.39 25.87 0.17
N GLY A 169 -4.79 26.60 1.21
CA GLY A 169 -4.82 26.11 2.60
C GLY A 169 -6.03 25.25 2.98
N SER A 170 -7.11 25.24 2.17
CA SER A 170 -8.34 24.55 2.54
C SER A 170 -8.32 23.05 2.22
N ILE A 171 -8.02 22.22 3.23
CA ILE A 171 -8.06 20.75 3.14
C ILE A 171 -9.45 20.27 2.68
N VAL A 172 -10.50 20.92 3.15
CA VAL A 172 -11.90 20.61 2.79
C VAL A 172 -12.15 20.81 1.29
N ALA A 173 -11.63 21.90 0.71
CA ALA A 173 -11.72 22.15 -0.73
C ALA A 173 -10.95 21.14 -1.58
N MET A 174 -10.02 20.38 -0.99
CA MET A 174 -9.32 19.28 -1.65
C MET A 174 -10.12 17.99 -1.59
N ILE A 175 -10.50 17.57 -0.40
CA ILE A 175 -10.95 16.20 -0.16
C ILE A 175 -12.39 16.00 -0.66
N ILE A 176 -13.28 17.00 -0.50
CA ILE A 176 -14.68 16.86 -0.93
C ILE A 176 -14.81 16.62 -2.44
N PRO A 177 -14.23 17.46 -3.33
CA PRO A 177 -14.38 17.25 -4.77
C PRO A 177 -13.76 15.94 -5.25
N ILE A 178 -12.61 15.57 -4.68
CA ILE A 178 -11.97 14.29 -4.98
C ILE A 178 -12.93 13.17 -4.58
N THR A 179 -13.45 13.16 -3.35
CA THR A 179 -14.33 12.09 -2.85
C THR A 179 -15.64 11.97 -3.65
N ILE A 180 -16.25 13.09 -4.06
CA ILE A 180 -17.48 13.04 -4.87
C ILE A 180 -17.20 12.49 -6.27
N ARG A 181 -16.17 13.02 -6.97
CA ARG A 181 -15.79 12.52 -8.31
C ARG A 181 -15.39 11.05 -8.26
N ALA A 182 -14.65 10.71 -7.21
CA ALA A 182 -14.24 9.37 -6.86
C ALA A 182 -15.44 8.41 -6.76
N LEU A 183 -16.42 8.72 -5.90
CA LEU A 183 -17.60 7.88 -5.73
C LEU A 183 -18.42 7.76 -7.02
N LYS A 184 -18.60 8.86 -7.76
CA LYS A 184 -19.32 8.82 -9.04
C LYS A 184 -18.64 7.94 -10.08
N MET A 185 -17.30 7.93 -10.11
CA MET A 185 -16.53 7.02 -10.97
C MET A 185 -16.76 5.55 -10.59
N SER A 186 -16.82 5.24 -9.29
CA SER A 186 -17.11 3.89 -8.80
C SER A 186 -18.49 3.40 -9.25
N GLU A 187 -19.53 4.25 -9.15
CA GLU A 187 -20.88 3.93 -9.64
C GLU A 187 -20.90 3.69 -11.15
N ASN A 188 -20.33 4.62 -11.92
CA ASN A 188 -20.30 4.51 -13.38
C ASN A 188 -19.52 3.26 -13.83
N THR A 189 -18.42 2.92 -13.14
CA THR A 189 -17.63 1.71 -13.45
C THR A 189 -18.39 0.45 -13.08
N THR A 190 -19.11 0.45 -11.95
CA THR A 190 -19.97 -0.66 -11.56
C THR A 190 -21.05 -0.89 -12.62
N MET A 191 -21.80 0.15 -12.98
CA MET A 191 -22.83 0.09 -14.01
C MET A 191 -22.26 -0.35 -15.36
N ALA A 192 -21.08 0.13 -15.74
CA ALA A 192 -20.43 -0.26 -17.00
C ALA A 192 -19.98 -1.72 -17.00
N ILE A 193 -19.45 -2.24 -15.88
CA ILE A 193 -19.06 -3.65 -15.79
C ILE A 193 -20.30 -4.53 -15.79
N GLU A 194 -21.37 -4.16 -15.07
CA GLU A 194 -22.64 -4.88 -15.07
C GLU A 194 -23.30 -4.88 -16.45
N ALA A 195 -23.26 -3.75 -17.18
CA ALA A 195 -23.78 -3.64 -18.54
C ALA A 195 -22.94 -4.43 -19.57
N ARG A 196 -21.61 -4.50 -19.39
CA ARG A 196 -20.73 -5.33 -20.24
C ARG A 196 -20.80 -6.81 -19.91
N ALA A 197 -21.08 -7.15 -18.65
CA ALA A 197 -21.19 -8.52 -18.15
C ALA A 197 -22.64 -9.04 -18.23
N TYR A 198 -23.50 -8.44 -19.05
CA TYR A 198 -24.90 -8.84 -19.12
C TYR A 198 -25.04 -10.23 -19.78
N ASP A 199 -25.33 -11.19 -18.90
CA ASP A 199 -25.89 -12.53 -19.10
C ASP A 199 -24.94 -13.70 -19.41
N SER A 200 -24.59 -14.49 -18.38
CA SER A 200 -24.39 -15.95 -18.56
C SER A 200 -24.44 -16.82 -17.28
N ASP A 201 -24.24 -16.33 -16.05
CA ASP A 201 -24.14 -17.26 -14.89
C ASP A 201 -24.73 -16.82 -13.53
N MET A 202 -25.37 -15.64 -13.43
CA MET A 202 -25.91 -15.17 -12.14
C MET A 202 -27.42 -15.33 -11.97
N GLN A 203 -28.17 -15.73 -13.01
CA GLN A 203 -29.63 -15.92 -12.94
C GLN A 203 -30.08 -17.32 -12.50
N LYS A 204 -29.17 -18.29 -12.26
CA LYS A 204 -29.55 -19.63 -11.82
C LYS A 204 -29.16 -19.92 -10.38
N THR A 205 -29.78 -19.23 -9.42
CA THR A 205 -30.17 -19.80 -8.11
C THR A 205 -31.00 -18.81 -7.29
N PRO A 206 -32.11 -19.23 -6.64
CA PRO A 206 -32.89 -18.38 -5.76
C PRO A 206 -32.11 -18.05 -4.47
N HIS A 207 -32.47 -16.92 -3.86
CA HIS A 207 -31.80 -16.22 -2.76
C HIS A 207 -31.16 -17.03 -1.62
N LYS A 208 -30.08 -16.42 -1.07
CA LYS A 208 -29.67 -16.35 0.37
C LYS A 208 -28.31 -16.99 0.72
N LYS A 209 -27.23 -16.35 0.26
CA LYS A 209 -25.92 -16.28 0.97
C LYS A 209 -25.20 -15.01 0.50
N GLU A 210 -24.62 -14.22 1.40
CA GLU A 210 -23.88 -12.97 1.12
C GLU A 210 -22.74 -13.19 0.10
N ARG A 211 -23.05 -13.24 -1.19
CA ARG A 211 -22.08 -13.36 -2.26
C ARG A 211 -21.73 -11.93 -2.69
N MET A 212 -20.48 -11.50 -2.52
CA MET A 212 -20.02 -10.18 -2.99
C MET A 212 -20.39 -10.01 -4.46
N ILE A 213 -21.16 -8.97 -4.77
CA ILE A 213 -21.58 -8.63 -6.14
C ILE A 213 -20.43 -7.85 -6.80
N VAL A 214 -20.45 -7.72 -8.12
CA VAL A 214 -19.43 -6.96 -8.87
C VAL A 214 -19.28 -5.53 -8.31
N GLY A 215 -20.39 -4.83 -8.04
CA GLY A 215 -20.35 -3.50 -7.43
C GLY A 215 -19.66 -3.44 -6.07
N ASP A 216 -19.71 -4.51 -5.28
CA ASP A 216 -18.97 -4.59 -4.01
C ASP A 216 -17.47 -4.61 -4.27
N ILE A 217 -17.03 -5.40 -5.25
CA ILE A 217 -15.62 -5.53 -5.63
C ILE A 217 -15.11 -4.20 -6.18
N VAL A 218 -15.89 -3.53 -7.03
CA VAL A 218 -15.55 -2.21 -7.56
C VAL A 218 -15.39 -1.21 -6.42
N SER A 219 -16.35 -1.16 -5.50
CA SER A 219 -16.33 -0.22 -4.37
C SER A 219 -15.16 -0.47 -3.40
N ILE A 220 -14.85 -1.75 -3.12
CA ILE A 220 -13.67 -2.17 -2.35
C ILE A 220 -12.39 -1.70 -3.03
N ALA A 221 -12.23 -2.01 -4.32
CA ALA A 221 -11.06 -1.63 -5.09
C ALA A 221 -10.89 -0.11 -5.18
N PHE A 222 -12.01 0.59 -5.31
CA PHE A 222 -12.08 2.02 -5.40
C PHE A 222 -11.64 2.70 -4.10
N LEU A 223 -12.17 2.27 -2.93
CA LEU A 223 -11.74 2.81 -1.64
C LEU A 223 -10.29 2.45 -1.33
N ALA A 224 -9.82 1.25 -1.67
CA ALA A 224 -8.42 0.87 -1.53
C ALA A 224 -7.49 1.79 -2.35
N ALA A 225 -7.90 2.11 -3.59
CA ALA A 225 -7.17 3.05 -4.43
C ALA A 225 -7.21 4.47 -3.86
N PHE A 226 -8.34 4.92 -3.32
CA PHE A 226 -8.47 6.22 -2.67
C PHE A 226 -7.55 6.35 -1.44
N ILE A 227 -7.52 5.34 -0.55
CA ILE A 227 -6.59 5.30 0.60
C ILE A 227 -5.14 5.37 0.11
N SER A 228 -4.82 4.66 -0.96
CA SER A 228 -3.49 4.68 -1.58
C SER A 228 -3.15 6.08 -2.14
N THR A 229 -4.11 6.74 -2.79
CA THR A 229 -3.93 8.09 -3.33
C THR A 229 -3.67 9.11 -2.23
N LEU A 230 -4.33 8.99 -1.07
CA LEU A 230 -4.06 9.83 0.11
C LEU A 230 -2.62 9.67 0.63
N GLY A 231 -1.95 8.54 0.33
CA GLY A 231 -0.54 8.33 0.65
C GLY A 231 0.41 9.28 -0.07
N PHE A 232 0.03 9.79 -1.25
CA PHE A 232 0.84 10.76 -1.99
C PHE A 232 0.69 12.20 -1.50
N LEU A 233 -0.24 12.46 -0.58
CA LEU A 233 -0.34 13.78 0.04
C LEU A 233 0.86 14.04 0.96
N PRO A 234 1.28 15.31 1.14
CA PRO A 234 2.36 15.64 2.06
C PRO A 234 2.07 15.09 3.46
N LEU A 235 3.02 14.34 3.99
CA LEU A 235 3.02 13.89 5.38
C LEU A 235 3.68 14.94 6.28
N ILE A 236 3.39 14.87 7.57
CA ILE A 236 4.07 15.67 8.59
C ILE A 236 4.95 14.71 9.40
N SER A 237 6.25 14.76 9.15
CA SER A 237 7.26 14.05 9.96
C SER A 237 7.61 14.89 11.17
N ILE A 238 7.57 14.29 12.36
CA ILE A 238 7.95 14.95 13.59
C ILE A 238 9.36 14.45 13.97
N PRO A 239 10.35 15.34 14.12
CA PRO A 239 11.70 14.94 14.51
C PRO A 239 11.70 14.08 15.79
N GLY A 240 12.40 12.95 15.76
CA GLY A 240 12.45 12.00 16.88
C GLY A 240 11.33 10.98 16.94
N PHE A 241 10.32 11.05 16.05
CA PHE A 241 9.24 10.07 16.00
C PHE A 241 9.36 9.17 14.76
N ALA A 242 9.21 7.86 14.97
CA ALA A 242 9.31 6.87 13.91
C ALA A 242 8.07 6.84 12.98
N VAL A 243 6.92 7.34 13.45
CA VAL A 243 5.64 7.27 12.74
C VAL A 243 5.20 8.67 12.32
N PRO A 244 4.97 8.94 11.01
CA PRO A 244 4.54 10.25 10.53
C PRO A 244 3.03 10.46 10.71
N ILE A 245 2.58 11.72 10.77
CA ILE A 245 1.17 12.06 10.62
C ILE A 245 0.82 12.03 9.13
N THR A 246 -0.18 11.22 8.76
CA THR A 246 -0.59 11.01 7.37
C THR A 246 -2.04 11.38 7.13
N ALA A 247 -2.44 11.58 5.88
CA ALA A 247 -3.85 11.75 5.52
C ALA A 247 -4.59 10.41 5.35
N GLN A 248 -3.88 9.27 5.31
CA GLN A 248 -4.45 7.99 4.90
C GLN A 248 -5.51 7.44 5.86
N THR A 249 -5.40 7.71 7.16
CA THR A 249 -6.38 7.25 8.16
C THR A 249 -7.79 7.83 7.93
N LEU A 250 -7.90 8.97 7.24
CA LEU A 250 -9.19 9.49 6.76
C LEU A 250 -9.86 8.52 5.76
N GLY A 251 -9.08 7.93 4.86
CA GLY A 251 -9.58 6.92 3.92
C GLY A 251 -10.03 5.64 4.63
N ILE A 252 -9.37 5.25 5.72
CA ILE A 252 -9.75 4.10 6.56
C ILE A 252 -11.12 4.35 7.22
N MET A 253 -11.31 5.55 7.77
CA MET A 253 -12.58 5.96 8.37
C MET A 253 -13.71 5.96 7.32
N LEU A 254 -13.46 6.50 6.13
CA LEU A 254 -14.41 6.49 5.02
C LEU A 254 -14.72 5.08 4.52
N ALA A 255 -13.72 4.19 4.43
CA ALA A 255 -13.95 2.81 4.01
C ALA A 255 -14.91 2.08 4.95
N GLY A 256 -14.73 2.24 6.27
CA GLY A 256 -15.66 1.68 7.25
C GLY A 256 -17.05 2.32 7.18
N ALA A 257 -17.12 3.65 7.17
CA ALA A 257 -18.41 4.35 7.20
C ALA A 257 -19.23 4.20 5.90
N ILE A 258 -18.57 4.07 4.75
CA ILE A 258 -19.22 3.93 3.44
C ILE A 258 -19.49 2.46 3.10
N LEU A 259 -18.49 1.58 3.21
CA LEU A 259 -18.59 0.19 2.75
C LEU A 259 -18.98 -0.80 3.85
N GLY A 260 -18.93 -0.39 5.12
CA GLY A 260 -19.44 -1.17 6.23
C GLY A 260 -18.40 -2.18 6.70
N ALA A 261 -18.74 -3.01 7.69
CA ALA A 261 -17.75 -3.77 8.44
C ALA A 261 -16.86 -4.66 7.55
N LYS A 262 -17.49 -5.53 6.74
CA LYS A 262 -16.78 -6.52 5.91
C LYS A 262 -16.07 -5.87 4.73
N LYS A 263 -16.79 -5.06 3.94
CA LYS A 263 -16.22 -4.47 2.71
C LYS A 263 -15.20 -3.38 3.03
N GLY A 264 -15.40 -2.61 4.10
CA GLY A 264 -14.43 -1.65 4.61
C GLY A 264 -13.13 -2.35 5.03
N LEU A 265 -13.24 -3.45 5.80
CA LEU A 265 -12.10 -4.31 6.13
C LEU A 265 -11.39 -4.83 4.87
N TYR A 266 -12.14 -5.32 3.88
CA TYR A 266 -11.55 -5.81 2.62
C TYR A 266 -10.83 -4.72 1.84
N ALA A 267 -11.32 -3.49 1.81
CA ALA A 267 -10.62 -2.37 1.18
C ALA A 267 -9.26 -2.11 1.86
N VAL A 268 -9.20 -2.19 3.20
CA VAL A 268 -7.95 -2.06 3.95
C VAL A 268 -7.02 -3.27 3.70
N ILE A 269 -7.55 -4.49 3.67
CA ILE A 269 -6.75 -5.68 3.36
C ILE A 269 -6.14 -5.57 1.95
N VAL A 270 -6.92 -5.15 0.96
CA VAL A 270 -6.42 -4.97 -0.42
C VAL A 270 -5.23 -4.03 -0.45
N ILE A 271 -5.30 -2.84 0.17
CA ILE A 271 -4.14 -1.94 0.22
C ILE A 271 -2.95 -2.55 0.99
N LEU A 272 -3.18 -3.24 2.11
CA LEU A 272 -2.08 -3.86 2.86
C LEU A 272 -1.40 -4.98 2.07
N LEU A 273 -2.16 -5.77 1.30
CA LEU A 273 -1.60 -6.78 0.38
C LEU A 273 -0.78 -6.11 -0.73
N LEU A 274 -1.29 -5.01 -1.29
CA LEU A 274 -0.55 -4.22 -2.29
C LEU A 274 0.74 -3.61 -1.71
N VAL A 275 0.74 -3.18 -0.44
CA VAL A 275 1.93 -2.69 0.24
C VAL A 275 2.92 -3.83 0.50
N ALA A 276 2.46 -4.97 1.02
CA ALA A 276 3.29 -6.16 1.25
C ALA A 276 3.96 -6.65 -0.03
N ALA A 277 3.27 -6.52 -1.17
CA ALA A 277 3.78 -6.79 -2.50
C ALA A 277 4.95 -5.91 -2.96
N GLY A 278 5.28 -4.85 -2.21
CA GLY A 278 6.35 -3.91 -2.55
C GLY A 278 5.89 -2.57 -3.11
N LEU A 279 4.58 -2.33 -3.24
CA LEU A 279 4.13 -1.09 -3.85
C LEU A 279 4.26 0.08 -2.85
N PRO A 280 4.78 1.24 -3.31
CA PRO A 280 5.01 2.39 -2.45
C PRO A 280 3.71 3.19 -2.22
N LEU A 281 2.70 2.55 -1.61
CA LEU A 281 1.36 3.12 -1.43
C LEU A 281 1.14 3.78 -0.07
N LEU A 282 2.05 3.57 0.89
CA LEU A 282 1.99 4.29 2.16
C LEU A 282 2.64 5.66 2.03
N SER A 283 2.26 6.58 2.92
CA SER A 283 2.82 7.93 2.97
C SER A 283 4.34 7.92 3.01
N GLY A 284 4.95 8.80 2.21
CA GLY A 284 6.40 8.87 2.06
C GLY A 284 6.95 7.91 1.01
N GLY A 285 6.07 7.21 0.28
CA GLY A 285 6.47 6.21 -0.71
C GLY A 285 6.96 4.91 -0.08
N HIS A 286 6.55 4.64 1.15
CA HIS A 286 6.88 3.38 1.82
C HIS A 286 6.06 2.23 1.21
N GLY A 287 6.74 1.13 0.92
CA GLY A 287 6.18 -0.14 0.46
C GLY A 287 7.06 -1.31 0.89
N GLY A 288 6.56 -2.52 0.72
CA GLY A 288 7.30 -3.76 1.00
C GLY A 288 6.94 -4.43 2.32
N ILE A 289 7.33 -5.69 2.41
CA ILE A 289 7.03 -6.55 3.56
C ILE A 289 7.70 -6.05 4.86
N SER A 290 8.80 -5.30 4.77
CA SER A 290 9.55 -4.77 5.92
C SER A 290 8.72 -3.81 6.78
N ILE A 291 7.71 -3.14 6.20
CA ILE A 291 6.81 -2.25 6.96
C ILE A 291 6.09 -3.01 8.07
N PHE A 292 5.74 -4.27 7.82
CA PHE A 292 5.04 -5.13 8.78
C PHE A 292 5.92 -5.62 9.93
N PHE A 293 7.22 -5.30 9.88
CA PHE A 293 8.19 -5.61 10.94
C PHE A 293 8.79 -4.33 11.57
N GLY A 294 8.41 -3.14 11.09
CA GLY A 294 8.86 -1.86 11.62
C GLY A 294 7.92 -1.24 12.66
N PRO A 295 8.24 -0.06 13.20
CA PRO A 295 7.48 0.57 14.30
C PRO A 295 6.01 0.87 13.98
N SER A 296 5.66 0.96 12.70
CA SER A 296 4.30 1.27 12.24
C SER A 296 3.41 0.05 12.01
N ALA A 297 3.91 -1.19 12.18
CA ALA A 297 3.15 -2.39 11.80
C ALA A 297 1.84 -2.54 12.62
N GLY A 298 1.87 -2.23 13.92
CA GLY A 298 0.68 -2.25 14.76
C GLY A 298 -0.43 -1.31 14.28
N TYR A 299 -0.07 -0.16 13.69
CA TYR A 299 -1.04 0.78 13.11
C TYR A 299 -1.68 0.22 11.84
N CYS A 300 -0.96 -0.59 11.05
CA CYS A 300 -1.52 -1.27 9.88
C CYS A 300 -2.60 -2.29 10.28
N ILE A 301 -2.36 -3.04 11.36
CA ILE A 301 -3.36 -3.93 11.97
C ILE A 301 -4.54 -3.09 12.51
N GLY A 302 -4.21 -1.98 13.18
CA GLY A 302 -5.18 -1.01 13.66
C GLY A 302 -6.09 -0.46 12.57
N TRP A 303 -5.59 -0.22 11.35
CA TRP A 303 -6.41 0.24 10.23
C TRP A 303 -7.51 -0.76 9.86
N ALA A 304 -7.17 -2.05 9.82
CA ALA A 304 -8.13 -3.11 9.52
C ALA A 304 -9.21 -3.18 10.62
N LEU A 305 -8.80 -3.14 11.88
CA LEU A 305 -9.71 -3.12 13.03
C LEU A 305 -10.60 -1.88 13.04
N GLY A 306 -10.02 -0.71 12.76
CA GLY A 306 -10.72 0.57 12.74
C GLY A 306 -11.78 0.65 11.65
N ALA A 307 -11.47 0.25 10.42
CA ALA A 307 -12.45 0.20 9.33
C ALA A 307 -13.58 -0.79 9.63
N TRP A 308 -13.25 -1.98 10.16
CA TRP A 308 -14.25 -2.96 10.57
C TRP A 308 -15.17 -2.42 11.67
N LEU A 309 -14.60 -1.82 12.72
CA LEU A 309 -15.36 -1.30 13.87
C LEU A 309 -16.29 -0.15 13.47
N ILE A 310 -15.79 0.81 12.69
CA ILE A 310 -16.64 1.91 12.18
C ILE A 310 -17.80 1.34 11.38
N GLY A 311 -17.51 0.45 10.44
CA GLY A 311 -18.54 -0.15 9.61
C GLY A 311 -19.56 -0.97 10.42
N PHE A 312 -19.10 -1.71 11.42
CA PHE A 312 -19.97 -2.49 12.31
C PHE A 312 -20.92 -1.59 13.11
N LEU A 313 -20.41 -0.50 13.69
CA LEU A 313 -21.21 0.45 14.45
C LEU A 313 -22.21 1.20 13.54
N TYR A 314 -21.79 1.64 12.36
CA TYR A 314 -22.70 2.29 11.40
C TYR A 314 -23.83 1.36 10.95
N GLN A 315 -23.54 0.09 10.68
CA GLN A 315 -24.55 -0.91 10.29
C GLN A 315 -25.49 -1.25 11.44
N THR A 316 -24.94 -1.47 12.64
CA THR A 316 -25.74 -1.85 13.82
C THR A 316 -26.73 -0.74 14.19
N PHE A 317 -26.31 0.52 14.09
CA PHE A 317 -27.13 1.66 14.50
C PHE A 317 -27.79 2.40 13.35
N HIS A 318 -27.83 1.86 12.13
CA HIS A 318 -28.25 2.59 10.92
C HIS A 318 -29.60 3.33 11.05
N HIS A 319 -30.60 2.71 11.68
CA HIS A 319 -31.91 3.34 11.94
C HIS A 319 -31.91 4.45 13.01
N SER A 320 -30.87 4.55 13.83
CA SER A 320 -30.78 5.50 14.96
C SER A 320 -29.50 6.35 14.94
N LEU A 321 -28.86 6.48 13.76
CA LEU A 321 -27.64 7.24 13.56
C LEU A 321 -27.89 8.74 13.74
N THR A 322 -27.42 9.28 14.86
CA THR A 322 -27.36 10.72 15.13
C THR A 322 -25.96 11.26 14.83
N SER A 323 -25.84 12.57 14.59
CA SER A 323 -24.53 13.21 14.39
C SER A 323 -23.53 12.93 15.51
N PHE A 324 -24.01 12.88 16.75
CA PHE A 324 -23.18 12.56 17.91
C PHE A 324 -22.64 11.12 17.83
N LYS A 325 -23.50 10.14 17.55
CA LYS A 325 -23.08 8.73 17.38
C LYS A 325 -22.08 8.59 16.25
N GLU A 326 -22.29 9.26 15.12
CA GLU A 326 -21.37 9.22 13.98
C GLU A 326 -19.95 9.69 14.37
N ILE A 327 -19.84 10.83 15.05
CA ILE A 327 -18.57 11.35 15.53
C ILE A 327 -17.94 10.38 16.53
N VAL A 328 -18.72 9.86 17.49
CA VAL A 328 -18.23 8.88 18.47
C VAL A 328 -17.71 7.62 17.77
N PHE A 329 -18.42 7.07 16.80
CA PHE A 329 -18.00 5.87 16.07
C PHE A 329 -16.72 6.11 15.26
N LEU A 330 -16.58 7.29 14.65
CA LEU A 330 -15.35 7.71 13.96
C LEU A 330 -14.18 7.86 14.93
N VAL A 331 -14.38 8.35 16.15
CA VAL A 331 -13.35 8.39 17.20
C VAL A 331 -12.97 6.99 17.67
N LEU A 332 -13.97 6.16 18.00
CA LEU A 332 -13.76 4.80 18.49
C LEU A 332 -12.95 3.96 17.49
N GLY A 333 -13.33 3.97 16.22
CA GLY A 333 -12.63 3.14 15.22
C GLY A 333 -11.45 3.84 14.55
N GLY A 334 -11.56 5.13 14.24
CA GLY A 334 -10.54 5.87 13.49
C GLY A 334 -9.43 6.46 14.35
N VAL A 335 -9.57 6.43 15.68
CA VAL A 335 -8.54 6.87 16.63
C VAL A 335 -8.21 5.72 17.57
N ILE A 336 -9.16 5.32 18.42
CA ILE A 336 -8.87 4.39 19.53
C ILE A 336 -8.49 3.00 19.01
N ALA A 337 -9.29 2.42 18.11
CA ALA A 337 -9.03 1.09 17.57
C ALA A 337 -7.77 1.02 16.68
N ILE A 338 -7.37 2.14 16.07
CA ILE A 338 -6.11 2.22 15.32
C ILE A 338 -4.91 2.33 16.28
N HIS A 339 -4.99 3.22 17.27
CA HIS A 339 -3.89 3.49 18.21
C HIS A 339 -3.65 2.34 19.17
N CYS A 340 -4.66 1.55 19.56
CA CYS A 340 -4.49 0.47 20.53
C CYS A 340 -3.44 -0.58 20.08
N PRO A 341 -3.57 -1.28 18.94
CA PRO A 341 -2.52 -2.16 18.45
C PRO A 341 -1.26 -1.41 18.01
N GLY A 342 -1.40 -0.15 17.54
CA GLY A 342 -0.27 0.72 17.18
C GLY A 342 0.69 0.97 18.35
N ILE A 343 0.17 1.39 19.50
CA ILE A 343 0.93 1.68 20.71
C ILE A 343 1.57 0.42 21.28
N LEU A 344 0.83 -0.68 21.34
CA LEU A 344 1.35 -1.96 21.86
C LEU A 344 2.51 -2.47 21.01
N TRP A 345 2.37 -2.41 19.69
CA TRP A 345 3.44 -2.81 18.77
C TRP A 345 4.63 -1.84 18.82
N LEU A 346 4.38 -0.53 18.86
CA LEU A 346 5.44 0.47 18.94
C LEU A 346 6.30 0.25 20.19
N ALA A 347 5.66 0.08 21.36
CA ALA A 347 6.34 -0.22 22.62
C ALA A 347 7.25 -1.45 22.51
N TYR A 348 6.72 -2.53 21.93
CA TYR A 348 7.47 -3.77 21.72
C TYR A 348 8.61 -3.62 20.69
N ASN A 349 8.36 -2.94 19.57
CA ASN A 349 9.31 -2.87 18.45
C ASN A 349 10.49 -1.91 18.70
N THR A 350 10.29 -0.88 19.54
CA THR A 350 11.33 0.12 19.85
C THR A 350 11.86 0.00 21.28
N ASP A 351 11.53 -1.07 22.00
CA ASP A 351 11.97 -1.32 23.38
C ASP A 351 11.70 -0.15 24.35
N ILE A 352 10.55 0.52 24.21
CA ILE A 352 10.10 1.58 25.11
C ILE A 352 8.92 1.09 25.96
N SER A 353 8.68 1.74 27.11
CA SER A 353 7.53 1.38 27.94
C SER A 353 6.19 1.68 27.23
N ILE A 354 5.14 0.89 27.49
CA ILE A 354 3.78 1.16 26.94
C ILE A 354 3.32 2.57 27.32
N ARG A 355 3.71 3.05 28.50
CA ARG A 355 3.41 4.41 28.97
C ARG A 355 4.09 5.46 28.08
N GLU A 356 5.37 5.30 27.75
CA GLU A 356 6.07 6.19 26.83
C GLU A 356 5.45 6.16 25.43
N ALA A 357 5.17 4.96 24.89
CA ALA A 357 4.52 4.81 23.59
C ALA A 357 3.13 5.50 23.55
N PHE A 358 2.36 5.43 24.64
CA PHE A 358 1.09 6.11 24.78
C PHE A 358 1.25 7.63 24.73
N PHE A 359 2.16 8.21 25.53
CA PHE A 359 2.40 9.65 25.52
C PHE A 359 2.98 10.14 24.18
N ALA A 360 3.86 9.35 23.57
CA ALA A 360 4.38 9.63 22.24
C ALA A 360 3.26 9.67 21.18
N SER A 361 2.22 8.83 21.35
CA SER A 361 1.10 8.76 20.42
C SER A 361 0.08 9.89 20.56
N LEU A 362 0.09 10.63 21.68
CA LEU A 362 -0.83 11.76 21.87
C LEU A 362 -0.61 12.88 20.84
N ILE A 363 0.57 12.96 20.24
CA ILE A 363 0.89 13.93 19.19
C ILE A 363 0.04 13.75 17.92
N PHE A 364 -0.48 12.53 17.69
CA PHE A 364 -1.32 12.21 16.53
C PHE A 364 -2.77 12.68 16.72
N ILE A 365 -3.23 12.81 17.97
CA ILE A 365 -4.65 13.05 18.32
C ILE A 365 -5.22 14.33 17.70
N PRO A 366 -4.55 15.50 17.75
CA PRO A 366 -5.10 16.70 17.12
C PRO A 366 -5.36 16.51 15.62
N GLY A 367 -4.40 15.89 14.93
CA GLY A 367 -4.53 15.57 13.51
C GLY A 367 -5.63 14.53 13.25
N ASP A 368 -5.85 13.59 14.15
CA ASP A 368 -6.91 12.58 14.01
C ASP A 368 -8.30 13.16 14.23
N LEU A 369 -8.48 14.08 15.19
CA LEU A 369 -9.74 14.79 15.40
C LEU A 369 -10.12 15.65 14.18
N VAL A 370 -9.16 16.28 13.52
CA VAL A 370 -9.38 16.98 12.24
C VAL A 370 -9.88 16.00 11.17
N LYS A 371 -9.29 14.81 11.06
CA LYS A 371 -9.74 13.79 10.11
C LYS A 371 -11.14 13.26 10.44
N VAL A 372 -11.47 13.11 11.72
CA VAL A 372 -12.84 12.74 12.16
C VAL A 372 -13.84 13.79 11.68
N ALA A 373 -13.56 15.07 11.91
CA ALA A 373 -14.44 16.16 11.48
C ALA A 373 -14.62 16.17 9.95
N ILE A 374 -13.53 16.08 9.18
CA ILE A 374 -13.59 16.04 7.71
C ILE A 374 -14.38 14.82 7.23
N THR A 375 -14.11 13.64 7.80
CA THR A 375 -14.80 12.40 7.44
C THR A 375 -16.29 12.51 7.71
N TYR A 376 -16.69 13.03 8.88
CA TYR A 376 -18.08 13.28 9.21
C TYR A 376 -18.76 14.20 8.18
N PHE A 377 -18.16 15.33 7.81
CA PHE A 377 -18.72 16.23 6.80
C PHE A 377 -18.86 15.56 5.43
N ILE A 378 -17.86 14.78 5.01
CA ILE A 378 -17.90 14.03 3.75
C ILE A 378 -19.06 13.03 3.77
N ILE A 379 -19.22 12.25 4.84
CA ILE A 379 -20.32 11.28 4.98
C ILE A 379 -21.68 11.98 4.88
N ARG A 380 -21.85 13.14 5.52
CA ARG A 380 -23.09 13.94 5.45
C ARG A 380 -23.40 14.41 4.04
N ILE A 381 -22.39 14.84 3.29
CA ILE A 381 -22.54 15.24 1.87
C ILE A 381 -22.90 14.02 1.02
N ILE A 382 -22.23 12.89 1.23
CA ILE A 382 -22.50 11.65 0.49
C ILE A 382 -23.94 11.20 0.73
N ARG A 383 -24.44 11.17 1.97
CA ARG A 383 -25.85 10.83 2.24
C ARG A 383 -26.84 11.73 1.54
N LYS A 384 -26.50 13.02 1.42
CA LYS A 384 -27.38 14.00 0.76
C LYS A 384 -27.39 13.84 -0.76
N VAL A 385 -26.25 13.50 -1.36
CA VAL A 385 -26.09 13.36 -2.82
C VAL A 385 -26.48 11.96 -3.31
N PHE A 386 -26.24 10.95 -2.47
CA PHE A 386 -26.41 9.54 -2.77
C PHE A 386 -27.26 8.89 -1.68
N SER A 387 -28.58 9.07 -1.76
CA SER A 387 -29.54 8.53 -0.78
C SER A 387 -29.49 7.00 -0.64
N ASN A 388 -28.95 6.30 -1.65
CA ASN A 388 -28.95 4.83 -1.74
C ASN A 388 -27.56 4.18 -1.47
N VAL A 389 -26.51 4.97 -1.20
CA VAL A 389 -25.12 4.47 -1.08
C VAL A 389 -24.76 4.04 0.35
N LEU A 390 -25.57 4.40 1.34
CA LEU A 390 -25.34 4.10 2.75
C LEU A 390 -26.56 3.33 3.29
N TYR A 391 -26.27 2.23 4.00
CA TYR A 391 -27.17 1.15 4.46
C TYR A 391 -28.65 1.49 4.63
#